data_AF-A0A3D0TS59-F1
#
_entry.id   AF-A0A3D0TS59-F1
#
_cell.length_a   1.000
_cell.length_b   1.000
_cell.length_c   1.000
_cell.angle_alpha   90.00
_cell.angle_beta   90.00
_cell.angle_gamma   90.00
#
_symmetry.space_group_name_H-M   'P 1'
#
loop_
_entity.id
_entity.type
_entity.pdbx_description
1 polymer ?
#
loop_
_entity_poly.entity_id
_entity_poly.type
_entity_poly.pdbx_seq_one_letter_code
_entity_poly.pdbx_strand_id
1 'polypeptide(L)'
;MARSAGPADGSPAASPANGSPADGSPAAPPTTADFDYDLAPHAIAQTPAEPRDSARLLVDLDDESEPQHRLVSDLPELLGPGDLLVVNTTRVIPARLRLEKPTGGAAEVLLLEPLPAPHDAPPAPGWWSALVRPSRRLPDGVALTSPLDPTVSVTVGPRRDTSAAGSPERAPGGQ
;
A
#
# COMPACT_ATOMS: atom_id res chain seq x y z
N MET A 1 -58.80 -8.58 -30.14
CA MET A 1 -58.03 -8.51 -28.88
C MET A 1 -56.95 -9.57 -28.95
N ALA A 2 -55.75 -9.18 -29.39
CA ALA A 2 -54.70 -10.09 -29.81
C ALA A 2 -53.85 -10.54 -28.62
N ARG A 3 -53.61 -11.85 -28.57
CA ARG A 3 -52.68 -12.53 -27.67
C ARG A 3 -51.26 -12.36 -28.23
N SER A 4 -50.29 -12.02 -27.39
CA SER A 4 -48.87 -12.16 -27.73
C SER A 4 -48.14 -12.73 -26.53
N ALA A 5 -47.63 -13.94 -26.72
CA ALA A 5 -46.67 -14.60 -25.85
C ALA A 5 -45.30 -13.91 -25.99
N GLY A 6 -44.61 -13.69 -24.88
CA GLY A 6 -43.19 -13.37 -24.82
C GLY A 6 -42.46 -14.50 -24.07
N PRO A 7 -41.26 -14.91 -24.50
CA PRO A 7 -40.68 -16.19 -24.13
C PRO A 7 -40.15 -16.20 -22.70
N ALA A 8 -40.24 -17.38 -22.08
CA ALA A 8 -39.49 -17.75 -20.90
C ALA A 8 -38.02 -17.93 -21.30
N ASP A 9 -37.14 -17.08 -20.80
CA ASP A 9 -35.70 -17.35 -20.78
C ASP A 9 -35.38 -17.93 -19.39
N GLY A 10 -35.61 -19.24 -19.28
CA GLY A 10 -35.08 -20.06 -18.22
C GLY A 10 -33.78 -20.69 -18.70
N SER A 11 -32.66 -20.15 -18.26
CA SER A 11 -31.39 -20.87 -18.32
C SER A 11 -30.49 -20.38 -17.16
N PRO A 12 -30.32 -21.16 -16.07
CA PRO A 12 -29.25 -20.90 -15.13
C PRO A 12 -27.95 -21.33 -15.83
N ALA A 13 -27.12 -20.37 -16.23
CA ALA A 13 -25.74 -20.67 -16.59
C ALA A 13 -25.05 -21.18 -15.32
N ALA A 14 -24.80 -22.48 -15.28
CA ALA A 14 -24.07 -23.13 -14.21
C ALA A 14 -22.70 -22.46 -14.03
N SER A 15 -22.39 -22.07 -12.79
CA SER A 15 -21.02 -21.77 -12.38
C SER A 15 -20.11 -22.93 -12.78
N PRO A 16 -18.92 -22.67 -13.36
CA PRO A 16 -17.99 -23.75 -13.64
C PRO A 16 -17.56 -24.38 -12.31
N ALA A 17 -17.88 -25.66 -12.15
CA ALA A 17 -17.30 -26.49 -11.11
C ALA A 17 -15.77 -26.47 -11.27
N ASN A 18 -15.05 -26.09 -10.22
CA ASN A 18 -13.59 -26.16 -10.16
C ASN A 18 -13.17 -27.64 -10.18
N GLY A 19 -12.97 -28.17 -11.38
CA GLY A 19 -12.24 -29.41 -11.58
C GLY A 19 -10.77 -29.17 -11.25
N SER A 20 -10.26 -29.85 -10.21
CA SER A 20 -8.82 -29.94 -9.95
C SER A 20 -8.08 -30.39 -11.21
N PRO A 21 -7.06 -29.64 -11.69
CA PRO A 21 -6.20 -30.15 -12.74
C PRO A 21 -5.25 -31.19 -12.15
N ALA A 22 -5.60 -32.46 -12.34
CA ALA A 22 -4.67 -33.57 -12.21
C ALA A 22 -3.74 -33.60 -13.44
N ASP A 23 -2.85 -32.62 -13.59
CA ASP A 23 -1.63 -32.80 -14.38
C ASP A 23 -0.57 -31.75 -14.00
N GLY A 24 0.64 -32.19 -13.73
CA GLY A 24 1.75 -31.41 -13.15
C GLY A 24 2.44 -30.44 -14.11
N SER A 25 1.71 -29.84 -15.06
CA SER A 25 2.25 -28.80 -15.94
C SER A 25 2.14 -27.44 -15.23
N PRO A 26 3.18 -26.58 -15.22
CA PRO A 26 3.08 -25.27 -14.59
C PRO A 26 1.97 -24.48 -15.29
N ALA A 27 0.92 -24.15 -14.55
CA ALA A 27 -0.16 -23.30 -15.02
C ALA A 27 0.45 -22.01 -15.60
N ALA A 28 -0.03 -21.60 -16.78
CA ALA A 28 0.35 -20.33 -17.36
C ALA A 28 0.11 -19.21 -16.32
N PRO A 29 0.96 -18.16 -16.28
CA PRO A 29 0.75 -17.06 -15.35
C PRO A 29 -0.65 -16.47 -15.58
N PRO A 30 -1.37 -16.09 -14.50
CA PRO A 30 -2.72 -15.57 -14.64
C PRO A 30 -2.69 -14.32 -15.51
N THR A 31 -3.67 -14.24 -16.39
CA THR A 31 -3.93 -13.08 -17.23
C THR A 31 -4.87 -12.13 -16.51
N THR A 32 -4.98 -10.89 -17.00
CA THR A 32 -5.96 -9.93 -16.47
C THR A 32 -7.40 -10.40 -16.62
N ALA A 33 -7.68 -11.23 -17.64
CA ALA A 33 -9.01 -11.76 -17.90
C ALA A 33 -9.48 -12.76 -16.84
N ASP A 34 -8.54 -13.44 -16.15
CA ASP A 34 -8.86 -14.39 -15.08
C ASP A 34 -9.42 -13.71 -13.81
N PHE A 35 -9.41 -12.37 -13.77
CA PHE A 35 -9.94 -11.55 -12.67
C PHE A 35 -11.11 -10.65 -13.10
N ASP A 36 -11.64 -10.84 -14.32
CA ASP A 36 -12.76 -10.04 -14.81
C ASP A 36 -14.09 -10.54 -14.22
N TYR A 37 -15.00 -9.61 -13.91
CA TYR A 37 -16.32 -9.93 -13.36
C TYR A 37 -17.35 -8.85 -13.73
N ASP A 38 -18.61 -9.26 -13.85
CA ASP A 38 -19.71 -8.36 -14.16
C ASP A 38 -20.05 -7.46 -12.97
N LEU A 39 -19.45 -6.27 -12.93
CA LEU A 39 -19.75 -5.24 -11.93
C LEU A 39 -20.81 -4.27 -12.45
N ALA A 40 -22.02 -4.34 -11.91
CA ALA A 40 -23.07 -3.39 -12.25
C ALA A 40 -22.64 -1.95 -11.85
N PRO A 41 -22.76 -0.93 -12.72
CA PRO A 41 -22.25 0.41 -12.44
C PRO A 41 -22.81 1.06 -11.16
N HIS A 42 -24.04 0.73 -10.79
CA HIS A 42 -24.71 1.24 -9.60
C HIS A 42 -24.19 0.61 -8.29
N ALA A 43 -23.47 -0.51 -8.35
CA ALA A 43 -22.83 -1.14 -7.20
C ALA A 43 -21.53 -0.42 -6.78
N ILE A 44 -21.05 0.52 -7.60
CA ILE A 44 -19.88 1.35 -7.29
C ILE A 44 -20.33 2.53 -6.42
N ALA A 45 -20.00 2.48 -5.14
CA ALA A 45 -20.30 3.56 -4.20
C ALA A 45 -19.64 4.89 -4.64
N GLN A 46 -20.45 5.91 -4.86
CA GLN A 46 -20.00 7.27 -5.22
C GLN A 46 -19.68 8.12 -3.99
N THR A 47 -20.29 7.78 -2.85
CA THR A 47 -20.09 8.42 -1.55
C THR A 47 -19.94 7.35 -0.48
N PRO A 48 -19.22 7.62 0.62
CA PRO A 48 -19.16 6.70 1.74
C PRO A 48 -20.54 6.52 2.39
N ALA A 49 -20.73 5.39 3.08
CA ALA A 49 -21.86 5.19 3.97
C ALA A 49 -21.77 6.12 5.19
N GLU A 50 -22.92 6.57 5.71
CA GLU A 50 -23.00 7.45 6.88
C GLU A 50 -24.04 6.91 7.87
N PRO A 51 -23.66 6.56 9.11
CA PRO A 51 -22.32 6.64 9.70
C PRO A 51 -21.33 5.65 9.04
N ARG A 52 -20.02 5.92 9.13
CA ARG A 52 -18.99 5.18 8.38
C ARG A 52 -18.98 3.67 8.65
N ASP A 53 -19.30 3.26 9.87
CA ASP A 53 -19.35 1.87 10.33
C ASP A 53 -20.63 1.12 9.90
N SER A 54 -21.61 1.81 9.32
CA SER A 54 -22.79 1.20 8.68
C SER A 54 -22.51 0.57 7.31
N ALA A 55 -21.28 0.67 6.81
CA ALA A 55 -20.87 -0.01 5.60
C ALA A 55 -20.98 -1.54 5.74
N ARG A 56 -21.32 -2.24 4.65
CA ARG A 56 -21.38 -3.71 4.61
C ARG A 56 -19.97 -4.30 4.72
N LEU A 57 -19.85 -5.37 5.51
CA LEU A 57 -18.66 -6.20 5.67
C LEU A 57 -18.98 -7.60 5.14
N LEU A 58 -18.19 -8.10 4.19
CA LEU A 58 -18.22 -9.50 3.77
C LEU A 58 -17.15 -10.25 4.55
N VAL A 59 -17.54 -11.30 5.26
CA VAL A 59 -16.64 -12.17 6.03
C VAL A 59 -16.55 -13.50 5.31
N ASP A 60 -15.38 -13.81 4.79
CA ASP A 60 -15.07 -15.07 4.09
C ASP A 60 -13.79 -15.64 4.72
N LEU A 61 -13.91 -16.76 5.44
CA LEU A 61 -12.85 -17.33 6.28
C LEU A 61 -12.19 -18.57 5.67
N ASP A 62 -12.51 -18.91 4.42
CA ASP A 62 -11.93 -20.04 3.68
C ASP A 62 -11.94 -21.38 4.47
N ASP A 63 -12.98 -21.57 5.29
CA ASP A 63 -13.15 -22.71 6.22
C ASP A 63 -14.33 -23.62 5.81
N GLU A 64 -14.64 -23.67 4.51
CA GLU A 64 -15.82 -24.35 3.94
C GLU A 64 -17.17 -23.75 4.38
N SER A 65 -17.17 -22.65 5.13
CA SER A 65 -18.40 -21.94 5.50
C SER A 65 -18.88 -21.01 4.38
N GLU A 66 -20.20 -20.78 4.33
CA GLU A 66 -20.75 -19.78 3.42
C GLU A 66 -20.30 -18.37 3.86
N PRO A 67 -19.94 -17.48 2.91
CA PRO A 67 -19.59 -16.11 3.22
C PRO A 67 -20.69 -15.40 4.00
N GLN A 68 -20.32 -14.74 5.10
CA GLN A 68 -21.27 -14.06 5.99
C GLN A 68 -21.37 -12.57 5.63
N HIS A 69 -22.59 -12.04 5.70
CA HIS A 69 -22.85 -10.60 5.55
C HIS A 69 -23.03 -9.94 6.91
N ARG A 70 -22.18 -8.96 7.21
CA ARG A 70 -22.16 -8.18 8.46
C ARG A 70 -22.10 -6.68 8.16
N LEU A 71 -22.05 -5.87 9.20
CA LEU A 71 -21.68 -4.46 9.13
C LEU A 71 -20.25 -4.25 9.66
N VAL A 72 -19.60 -3.16 9.26
CA VAL A 72 -18.27 -2.80 9.80
C VAL A 72 -18.33 -2.55 11.31
N SER A 73 -19.48 -2.11 11.84
CA SER A 73 -19.73 -2.01 13.29
C SER A 73 -19.57 -3.32 14.05
N ASP A 74 -19.72 -4.46 13.35
CA ASP A 74 -19.64 -5.80 13.95
C ASP A 74 -18.19 -6.32 13.97
N LEU A 75 -17.24 -5.60 13.35
CA LEU A 75 -15.84 -6.00 13.28
C LEU A 75 -15.23 -6.33 14.67
N PRO A 76 -15.51 -5.59 15.76
CA PRO A 76 -14.99 -5.94 17.08
C PRO A 76 -15.41 -7.33 17.58
N GLU A 77 -16.56 -7.86 17.12
CA GLU A 77 -17.03 -9.20 17.49
C GLU A 77 -16.25 -10.32 16.78
N LEU A 78 -15.57 -9.99 15.68
CA LEU A 78 -14.77 -10.92 14.90
C LEU A 78 -13.32 -11.04 15.42
N LEU A 79 -12.91 -10.16 16.34
CA LEU A 79 -11.56 -10.10 16.87
C LEU A 79 -11.49 -10.75 18.25
N GLY A 80 -10.48 -11.59 18.45
CA GLY A 80 -10.18 -12.25 19.72
C GLY A 80 -9.08 -11.55 20.52
N PRO A 81 -8.94 -11.90 21.81
CA PRO A 81 -7.79 -11.51 22.60
C PRO A 81 -6.49 -12.03 21.96
N GLY A 82 -5.56 -11.12 21.67
CA GLY A 82 -4.27 -11.44 21.05
C GLY A 82 -4.16 -11.05 19.57
N ASP A 83 -5.26 -10.66 18.93
CA ASP A 83 -5.24 -10.20 17.54
C ASP A 83 -4.58 -8.82 17.39
N LEU A 84 -3.89 -8.62 16.27
CA LEU A 84 -3.21 -7.37 15.94
C LEU A 84 -3.92 -6.67 14.76
N LEU A 85 -4.56 -5.54 15.04
CA LEU A 85 -5.09 -4.68 14.00
C LEU A 85 -4.02 -3.68 13.54
N VAL A 86 -3.50 -3.86 12.32
CA VAL A 86 -2.54 -2.94 11.71
C VAL A 86 -3.30 -1.91 10.87
N VAL A 87 -3.35 -0.66 11.34
CA VAL A 87 -4.02 0.44 10.63
C VAL A 87 -2.98 1.25 9.86
N ASN A 88 -3.16 1.35 8.54
CA ASN A 88 -2.34 2.22 7.71
C ASN A 88 -2.76 3.69 7.88
N THR A 89 -1.90 4.50 8.50
CA THR A 89 -2.07 5.95 8.58
C THR A 89 -1.20 6.63 7.53
N THR A 90 -1.81 7.07 6.42
CA THR A 90 -1.09 7.76 5.34
C THR A 90 -0.82 9.22 5.72
N ARG A 91 0.45 9.65 5.72
CA ARG A 91 0.83 11.07 5.83
C ARG A 91 1.49 11.52 4.53
N VAL A 92 0.95 12.58 3.92
CA VAL A 92 1.57 13.20 2.75
C VAL A 92 2.60 14.22 3.22
N ILE A 93 3.89 13.91 3.04
CA ILE A 93 4.97 14.87 3.26
C ILE A 93 5.42 15.36 1.87
N PRO A 94 5.26 16.66 1.54
CA PRO A 94 5.82 17.23 0.32
C PRO A 94 7.35 17.32 0.46
N ALA A 95 8.02 16.20 0.20
CA ALA A 95 9.43 15.99 0.54
C ALA A 95 10.31 15.66 -0.68
N ARG A 96 9.80 15.90 -1.90
CA ARG A 96 10.51 15.58 -3.15
C ARG A 96 11.33 16.78 -3.64
N LEU A 97 12.64 16.70 -3.47
CA LEU A 97 13.61 17.67 -3.94
C LEU A 97 14.17 17.22 -5.30
N ARG A 98 14.20 18.14 -6.27
CA ARG A 98 14.90 17.96 -7.54
C ARG A 98 16.20 18.74 -7.47
N LEU A 99 17.31 18.03 -7.45
CA LEU A 99 18.65 18.57 -7.24
C LEU A 99 19.57 18.15 -8.38
N GLU A 100 20.76 18.72 -8.43
CA GLU A 100 21.80 18.41 -9.39
C GLU A 100 23.08 18.03 -8.67
N LYS A 101 23.81 17.10 -9.28
CA LYS A 101 25.18 16.76 -8.87
C LYS A 101 26.13 17.87 -9.31
N PRO A 102 27.33 17.97 -8.74
CA PRO A 102 28.38 18.86 -9.23
C PRO A 102 28.75 18.61 -10.70
N THR A 103 28.51 17.39 -11.19
CA THR A 103 28.71 17.00 -12.60
C THR A 103 27.58 17.43 -13.55
N GLY A 104 26.56 18.15 -13.06
CA GLY A 104 25.40 18.58 -13.84
C GLY A 104 24.33 17.51 -14.08
N GLY A 105 24.51 16.30 -13.54
CA GLY A 105 23.51 15.25 -13.66
C GLY A 105 22.40 15.40 -12.63
N ALA A 106 21.14 15.25 -13.05
CA ALA A 106 19.98 15.33 -12.17
C ALA A 106 19.96 14.23 -11.08
N ALA A 107 19.44 14.61 -9.92
CA ALA A 107 19.17 13.77 -8.76
C ALA A 107 17.83 14.15 -8.14
N GLU A 108 17.09 13.15 -7.69
CA GLU A 108 15.82 13.32 -7.01
C GLU A 108 15.94 12.73 -5.60
N VAL A 109 15.62 13.53 -4.60
CA VAL A 109 15.66 13.13 -3.19
C VAL A 109 14.23 13.19 -2.65
N LEU A 110 13.71 12.08 -2.16
CA LEU A 110 12.45 12.01 -1.43
C LEU A 110 12.75 11.82 0.04
N LEU A 111 12.56 12.86 0.86
CA LEU A 111 12.71 12.75 2.31
C LEU A 111 11.57 11.90 2.88
N LEU A 112 11.90 11.00 3.79
CA LEU A 112 10.94 10.08 4.41
C LEU A 112 10.62 10.54 5.83
N GLU A 113 11.65 10.66 6.67
CA GLU A 113 11.51 11.04 8.07
C GLU A 113 12.77 11.77 8.58
N PRO A 114 12.61 12.71 9.52
CA PRO A 114 13.74 13.35 10.18
C PRO A 114 14.45 12.33 11.09
N LEU A 115 15.76 12.44 11.16
CA LEU A 115 16.64 11.61 11.97
C LEU A 115 17.41 12.48 12.98
N PRO A 116 17.76 11.93 14.16
CA PRO A 116 18.73 12.57 15.02
C PRO A 116 20.09 12.67 14.32
N ALA A 117 20.83 13.75 14.62
CA ALA A 117 22.17 13.93 14.09
C ALA A 117 23.12 12.85 14.67
N PRO A 118 23.96 12.21 13.84
CA PRO A 118 25.06 11.37 14.32
C PRO A 118 26.01 12.13 15.25
N HIS A 119 26.66 11.43 16.19
CA HIS A 119 27.53 12.04 17.20
C HIS A 119 28.70 12.84 16.59
N ASP A 120 29.29 12.32 15.51
CA ASP A 120 30.41 12.94 14.79
C ASP A 120 29.98 13.63 13.48
N ALA A 121 28.68 13.95 13.36
CA ALA A 121 28.18 14.60 12.16
C ALA A 121 28.67 16.05 12.05
N PRO A 122 28.97 16.53 10.82
CA PRO A 122 29.16 17.96 10.60
C PRO A 122 27.88 18.73 10.95
N PRO A 123 28.01 20.01 11.36
CA PRO A 123 26.87 20.86 11.68
C PRO A 123 25.95 21.00 10.46
N ALA A 124 24.68 20.66 10.65
CA ALA A 124 23.65 20.68 9.61
C ALA A 124 22.30 21.08 10.22
N PRO A 125 21.38 21.69 9.44
CA PRO A 125 20.05 22.07 9.93
C PRO A 125 19.18 20.86 10.32
N GLY A 126 19.48 19.67 9.80
CA GLY A 126 18.82 18.43 10.20
C GLY A 126 19.30 17.24 9.38
N TRP A 127 19.08 16.04 9.91
CA TRP A 127 19.34 14.77 9.24
C TRP A 127 18.02 14.14 8.84
N TRP A 128 17.98 13.47 7.70
CA TRP A 128 16.77 12.83 7.18
C TRP A 128 17.10 11.48 6.56
N SER A 129 16.20 10.53 6.75
CA SER A 129 16.14 9.33 5.90
C SER A 129 15.52 9.73 4.56
N ALA A 130 16.10 9.27 3.45
CA ALA A 130 15.64 9.64 2.13
C ALA A 130 15.82 8.53 1.10
N LEU A 131 14.93 8.48 0.12
CA LEU A 131 15.12 7.73 -1.11
C LEU A 131 15.75 8.65 -2.16
N VAL A 132 16.79 8.17 -2.82
CA VAL A 132 17.51 8.97 -3.82
C VAL A 132 17.50 8.28 -5.18
N ARG A 133 17.23 9.03 -6.25
CA ARG A 133 17.32 8.57 -7.63
C ARG A 133 18.25 9.47 -8.45
N PRO A 134 19.23 8.94 -9.18
CA PRO A 134 19.64 7.54 -9.25
C PRO A 134 20.45 7.10 -8.01
N SER A 135 19.97 6.08 -7.30
CA SER A 135 20.60 5.56 -6.06
C SER A 135 22.00 4.98 -6.26
N ARG A 136 22.30 4.48 -7.47
CA ARG A 136 23.57 3.80 -7.78
C ARG A 136 24.73 4.75 -8.14
N ARG A 137 24.46 6.06 -8.23
CA ARG A 137 25.43 7.07 -8.75
C ARG A 137 25.71 8.21 -7.77
N LEU A 138 25.44 8.00 -6.48
CA LEU A 138 25.61 9.02 -5.44
C LEU A 138 26.40 8.44 -4.26
N PRO A 139 27.73 8.64 -4.26
CA PRO A 139 28.57 8.35 -3.11
C PRO A 139 28.21 9.19 -1.89
N ASP A 140 28.56 8.66 -0.72
CA ASP A 140 28.54 9.38 0.55
C ASP A 140 29.39 10.66 0.44
N GLY A 141 28.89 11.75 1.02
CA GLY A 141 29.55 13.05 1.04
C GLY A 141 29.30 13.92 -0.21
N VAL A 142 28.61 13.44 -1.23
CA VAL A 142 28.28 14.28 -2.40
C VAL A 142 27.25 15.35 -2.03
N ALA A 143 27.60 16.61 -2.28
CA ALA A 143 26.68 17.74 -2.18
C ALA A 143 25.83 17.87 -3.45
N LEU A 144 24.52 17.93 -3.26
CA LEU A 144 23.51 18.16 -4.28
C LEU A 144 22.89 19.54 -4.09
N THR A 145 22.69 20.29 -5.16
CA THR A 145 22.14 21.65 -5.12
C THR A 145 20.89 21.77 -5.96
N SER A 146 19.95 22.64 -5.57
CA SER A 146 18.79 22.92 -6.41
C SER A 146 19.16 23.92 -7.51
N PRO A 147 18.83 23.64 -8.79
CA PRO A 147 19.01 24.61 -9.87
C PRO A 147 18.01 25.78 -9.78
N LEU A 148 16.92 25.61 -9.03
CA LEU A 148 15.88 26.61 -8.84
C LEU A 148 16.13 27.52 -7.64
N ASP A 149 16.88 27.03 -6.64
CA ASP A 149 17.19 27.76 -5.42
C ASP A 149 18.60 27.36 -4.92
N PRO A 150 19.62 28.21 -5.11
CA PRO A 150 20.98 27.89 -4.72
C PRO A 150 21.17 27.78 -3.20
N THR A 151 20.20 28.20 -2.39
CA THR A 151 20.24 28.04 -0.92
C THR A 151 19.87 26.63 -0.47
N VAL A 152 19.22 25.85 -1.33
CA VAL A 152 18.86 24.46 -1.04
C VAL A 152 20.00 23.55 -1.46
N SER A 153 20.74 23.05 -0.47
CA SER A 153 21.78 22.04 -0.64
C SER A 153 21.56 20.84 0.28
N VAL A 154 21.79 19.63 -0.23
CA VAL A 154 21.72 18.38 0.53
C VAL A 154 23.02 17.62 0.36
N THR A 155 23.61 17.17 1.47
CA THR A 155 24.77 16.27 1.43
C THR A 155 24.28 14.83 1.60
N VAL A 156 24.67 13.95 0.68
CA VAL A 156 24.34 12.53 0.74
C VAL A 156 25.06 11.90 1.93
N GLY A 157 24.30 11.41 2.91
CA GLY A 157 24.82 10.63 4.04
C GLY A 157 25.04 9.15 3.66
N PRO A 158 25.53 8.34 4.61
CA PRO A 158 25.79 6.92 4.37
C PRO A 158 24.53 6.16 3.98
N ARG A 159 24.70 5.20 3.06
CA ARG A 159 23.61 4.29 2.68
C ARG A 159 23.16 3.48 3.90
N ARG A 160 21.85 3.51 4.18
CA ARG A 160 21.24 2.66 5.21
C ARG A 160 20.68 1.39 4.57
N ASP A 161 20.96 0.26 5.20
CA ASP A 161 20.30 -1.00 4.84
C ASP A 161 18.85 -0.97 5.32
N THR A 162 17.92 -1.25 4.42
CA THR A 162 16.48 -1.28 4.70
C THR A 162 16.05 -2.50 5.53
N SER A 163 16.99 -3.34 5.97
CA SER A 163 16.73 -4.56 6.74
C SER A 163 16.48 -4.30 8.23
N ALA A 164 16.69 -3.08 8.74
CA ALA A 164 16.66 -2.78 10.17
C ALA A 164 15.58 -1.74 10.56
N ALA A 165 14.45 -1.71 9.85
CA ALA A 165 13.31 -0.90 10.27
C ALA A 165 12.29 -1.80 11.00
N GLY A 166 12.30 -1.76 12.33
CA GLY A 166 11.20 -2.29 13.14
C GLY A 166 11.56 -3.28 14.26
N SER A 167 12.47 -2.91 15.17
CA SER A 167 12.42 -3.45 16.53
C SER A 167 11.90 -2.36 17.45
N PRO A 168 10.68 -2.45 18.00
CA PRO A 168 10.25 -1.52 19.03
C PRO A 168 11.10 -1.77 20.28
N GLU A 169 11.79 -0.72 20.71
CA GLU A 169 12.53 -0.63 21.96
C GLU A 169 11.57 -0.95 23.12
N ARG A 170 11.83 -2.08 23.79
CA ARG A 170 11.07 -2.54 24.95
C ARG A 170 11.45 -1.64 26.13
N ALA A 171 10.57 -0.71 26.50
CA ALA A 171 10.74 0.11 27.69
C ALA A 171 10.93 -0.79 28.93
N PRO A 172 11.89 -0.50 29.84
CA PRO A 172 12.03 -1.26 31.07
C PRO A 172 10.86 -0.93 32.01
N GLY A 173 10.15 -1.98 32.43
CA GLY A 173 9.11 -1.88 33.45
C GLY A 173 9.69 -1.39 34.77
N GLY A 174 9.22 -0.23 35.23
CA GLY A 174 9.38 0.22 36.61
C GLY A 174 8.23 -0.32 37.45
N GLN A 175 8.59 -1.08 38.49
CA GLN A 175 7.77 -1.24 39.69
C GLN A 175 8.00 -0.05 40.62
#